data_AF-A0A850I2E2-F1
#
_entry.id   AF-A0A850I2E2-F1
#
_cell.length_a   1.000
_cell.length_b   1.000
_cell.length_c   1.000
_cell.angle_alpha   90.00
_cell.angle_beta   90.00
_cell.angle_gamma   90.00
#
_symmetry.space_group_name_H-M   'P 1'
#
loop_
_entity.id
_entity.type
_entity.pdbx_description
1 polymer ?
#
loop_
_entity_poly.entity_id
_entity_poly.type
_entity_poly.pdbx_seq_one_letter_code
_entity_poly.pdbx_strand_id
1 'polypeptide(L)'
;MKYNAPYGVSDPNGPYINGDPSTGQMGSIPPAASIEYPQRELVNLFTDAGLVPDNADLHQTSKSVQSAGVIRGIDSGAVNILSIALTPALTTYIDGMFVWVRVAITNTGPAVLSINGLSGKNIVRRGGPALQAGDLPGGYWALLVYNGPHGNFELYGASFAPAAFVPILAANTNLYVNPVTGDDALYDGSQAVVAAPHGPFRTIARAMQETFKYGPSVYTMAINLSAGTFNEPCVTPNVIGPSIIVKGAGPTQTFVMGANNQHTFLCTSANNMVVRDLCTQTGTGQGPPCNFAASSGGSVTTINTASQGATAGYIFEAYGGYLYPGSHIFNTGSSCQELFAAFFSGFIGLQQGSVFNFAGSMNVTAAIAVASSNGSIAVPVPGAPTFPGAGFVTGQKYFAALNGVINTQGSGASYFPGNQPGVLTSGGQYN
;
A
#
# COMPACT_ATOMS: atom_id res chain seq x y z
N MET A 1 20.92 -51.35 4.34
CA MET A 1 21.02 -52.82 4.47
C MET A 1 22.15 -53.22 5.41
N LYS A 2 22.03 -54.34 6.15
CA LYS A 2 23.18 -54.94 6.86
C LYS A 2 24.12 -55.62 5.85
N TYR A 3 25.43 -55.65 6.15
CA TYR A 3 26.38 -56.43 5.36
C TYR A 3 26.09 -57.93 5.50
N ASN A 4 26.17 -58.67 4.40
CA ASN A 4 26.06 -60.12 4.38
C ASN A 4 27.44 -60.69 4.00
N ALA A 5 28.16 -61.29 4.95
CA ALA A 5 29.49 -61.86 4.72
C ALA A 5 29.45 -63.08 3.77
N PRO A 6 30.56 -63.43 3.11
CA PRO A 6 30.63 -64.61 2.26
C PRO A 6 30.17 -65.88 2.98
N TYR A 7 29.48 -66.76 2.26
CA TYR A 7 28.97 -68.00 2.82
C TYR A 7 30.10 -68.87 3.36
N GLY A 8 29.96 -69.32 4.61
CA GLY A 8 30.96 -70.15 5.30
C GLY A 8 32.11 -69.39 5.95
N VAL A 9 32.15 -68.06 5.88
CA VAL A 9 33.15 -67.23 6.59
C VAL A 9 32.64 -66.88 7.99
N SER A 10 33.45 -67.13 9.02
CA SER A 10 33.09 -66.91 10.43
C SER A 10 33.19 -65.45 10.87
N ASP A 11 34.01 -64.64 10.20
CA ASP A 11 34.09 -63.20 10.42
C ASP A 11 32.85 -62.51 9.81
N PRO A 12 31.97 -61.90 10.63
CA PRO A 12 30.78 -61.20 10.14
C PRO A 12 31.07 -60.01 9.22
N ASN A 13 32.31 -59.51 9.19
CA ASN A 13 32.76 -58.42 8.32
C ASN A 13 33.81 -58.87 7.30
N GLY A 14 34.00 -60.18 7.12
CA GLY A 14 35.00 -60.72 6.19
C GLY A 14 34.74 -60.25 4.75
N PRO A 15 35.76 -59.80 4.01
CA PRO A 15 35.58 -59.26 2.66
C PRO A 15 35.26 -60.36 1.64
N TYR A 16 34.59 -59.97 0.56
CA TYR A 16 34.51 -60.81 -0.63
C TYR A 16 35.86 -60.83 -1.35
N ILE A 17 36.39 -62.02 -1.60
CA ILE A 17 37.64 -62.23 -2.34
C ILE A 17 37.35 -62.89 -3.68
N ASN A 18 38.08 -62.47 -4.71
CA ASN A 18 38.04 -63.15 -6.01
C ASN A 18 38.74 -64.51 -5.90
N GLY A 19 38.28 -65.46 -6.71
CA GLY A 19 39.03 -66.69 -6.93
C GLY A 19 40.23 -66.38 -7.83
N ASP A 20 41.38 -66.94 -7.48
CA ASP A 20 42.59 -66.89 -8.30
C ASP A 20 43.09 -68.31 -8.56
N PRO A 21 42.82 -68.87 -9.76
CA PRO A 21 43.26 -70.20 -10.12
C PRO A 21 44.78 -70.39 -10.15
N SER A 22 45.55 -69.31 -10.36
CA SER A 22 47.01 -69.39 -10.44
C SER A 22 47.67 -69.65 -9.08
N THR A 23 46.97 -69.29 -8.00
CA THR A 23 47.40 -69.49 -6.61
C THR A 23 46.56 -70.56 -5.89
N GLY A 24 45.57 -71.14 -6.56
CA GLY A 24 44.61 -72.07 -5.96
C GLY A 24 43.64 -71.39 -4.97
N GLN A 25 43.58 -70.05 -4.95
CA GLN A 25 42.70 -69.31 -4.07
C GLN A 25 41.24 -69.48 -4.51
N MET A 26 40.41 -70.02 -3.63
CA MET A 26 38.98 -70.10 -3.86
C MET A 26 38.32 -68.72 -3.68
N GLY A 27 37.40 -68.38 -4.58
CA GLY A 27 36.61 -67.16 -4.46
C GLY A 27 35.55 -67.27 -3.37
N SER A 28 35.13 -66.13 -2.85
CA SER A 28 34.00 -66.04 -1.93
C SER A 28 32.71 -66.54 -2.58
N ILE A 29 31.92 -67.31 -1.83
CA ILE A 29 30.58 -67.74 -2.26
C ILE A 29 29.58 -66.68 -1.78
N PRO A 30 28.87 -65.97 -2.69
CA PRO A 30 27.83 -65.03 -2.29
C PRO A 30 26.66 -65.78 -1.64
N PRO A 31 26.28 -65.44 -0.38
CA PRO A 31 25.04 -65.93 0.19
C PRO A 31 23.85 -65.33 -0.58
N ALA A 32 22.76 -66.07 -0.73
CA ALA A 32 21.56 -65.61 -1.45
C ALA A 32 21.06 -64.24 -0.95
N ALA A 33 21.12 -63.99 0.36
CA ALA A 33 20.74 -62.73 0.99
C ALA A 33 21.52 -61.52 0.46
N SER A 34 22.78 -61.69 0.02
CA SER A 34 23.59 -60.61 -0.57
C SER A 34 23.05 -60.13 -1.93
N ILE A 35 22.24 -60.94 -2.61
CA ILE A 35 21.66 -60.64 -3.93
C ILE A 35 20.16 -60.31 -3.81
N GLU A 36 19.41 -61.09 -3.03
CA GLU A 36 17.95 -60.95 -2.94
C GLU A 36 17.52 -59.70 -2.18
N TYR A 37 18.18 -59.35 -1.08
CA TYR A 37 17.77 -58.17 -0.30
C TYR A 37 17.90 -56.85 -1.09
N PRO A 38 18.98 -56.58 -1.84
CA PRO A 38 19.04 -55.37 -2.67
C PRO A 38 17.94 -55.33 -3.75
N GLN A 39 17.64 -56.47 -4.36
CA GLN A 39 16.55 -56.55 -5.33
C GLN A 39 15.20 -56.25 -4.67
N ARG A 40 14.94 -56.82 -3.49
CA ARG A 40 13.71 -56.57 -2.73
C ARG A 40 13.58 -55.11 -2.29
N GLU A 41 14.68 -54.48 -1.85
CA GLU A 41 14.70 -53.07 -1.46
C GLU A 41 14.33 -52.15 -2.64
N LEU A 42 14.85 -52.44 -3.84
CA LEU A 42 14.48 -51.72 -5.07
C LEU A 42 13.02 -51.97 -5.47
N VAL A 43 12.55 -53.22 -5.44
CA VAL A 43 11.16 -53.56 -5.75
C VAL A 43 10.19 -52.86 -4.79
N ASN A 44 10.54 -52.79 -3.50
CA ASN A 44 9.76 -52.05 -2.51
C ASN A 44 9.76 -50.55 -2.81
N LEU A 45 10.92 -49.95 -3.12
CA LEU A 45 10.99 -48.53 -3.52
C LEU A 45 10.09 -48.23 -4.73
N PHE A 46 10.05 -49.12 -5.73
CA PHE A 46 9.21 -48.94 -6.91
C PHE A 46 7.74 -48.97 -6.52
N THR A 47 7.35 -49.97 -5.72
CA THR A 47 5.98 -50.12 -5.22
C THR A 47 5.55 -48.93 -4.37
N ASP A 48 6.39 -48.47 -3.44
CA ASP A 48 6.14 -47.32 -2.56
C ASP A 48 6.04 -46.01 -3.34
N ALA A 49 6.78 -45.89 -4.45
CA ALA A 49 6.67 -44.76 -5.38
C ALA A 49 5.43 -44.85 -6.32
N GLY A 50 4.61 -45.90 -6.19
CA GLY A 50 3.41 -46.14 -6.99
C GLY A 50 3.66 -46.76 -8.36
N LEU A 51 4.85 -47.34 -8.59
CA LEU A 51 5.19 -48.06 -9.82
C LEU A 51 4.85 -49.55 -9.68
N VAL A 52 4.53 -50.20 -10.79
CA VAL A 52 4.39 -51.66 -10.86
C VAL A 52 5.75 -52.25 -11.29
N PRO A 53 6.38 -53.13 -10.47
CA PRO A 53 7.64 -53.75 -10.81
C PRO A 53 7.59 -54.55 -12.14
N ASP A 54 8.48 -54.25 -13.08
CA ASP A 54 8.54 -54.91 -14.39
C ASP A 54 9.99 -55.15 -14.85
N ASN A 55 10.34 -56.40 -15.17
CA ASN A 55 11.68 -56.74 -15.67
C ASN A 55 11.98 -56.20 -17.07
N ALA A 56 10.98 -55.79 -17.84
CA ALA A 56 11.18 -55.13 -19.12
C ALA A 56 11.55 -53.65 -19.00
N ASP A 57 11.28 -53.01 -17.85
CA ASP A 57 11.58 -51.59 -17.62
C ASP A 57 12.86 -51.39 -16.80
N LEU A 58 13.95 -51.06 -17.49
CA LEU A 58 15.25 -50.79 -16.86
C LEU A 58 15.38 -49.36 -16.30
N HIS A 59 14.31 -48.55 -16.33
CA HIS A 59 14.30 -47.15 -15.84
C HIS A 59 13.46 -46.92 -14.57
N GLN A 60 13.00 -47.98 -13.91
CA GLN A 60 12.13 -47.89 -12.72
C GLN A 60 12.74 -47.08 -11.58
N THR A 61 14.04 -47.24 -11.33
CA THR A 61 14.76 -46.45 -10.30
C THR A 61 14.77 -44.97 -10.62
N SER A 62 14.98 -44.57 -11.88
CA SER A 62 14.91 -43.15 -12.25
C SER A 62 13.48 -42.62 -12.16
N LYS A 63 12.47 -43.43 -12.53
CA LYS A 63 11.06 -43.05 -12.46
C LYS A 63 10.58 -42.86 -11.03
N SER A 64 11.04 -43.68 -10.08
CA SER A 64 10.67 -43.54 -8.66
C SER A 64 11.23 -42.24 -8.06
N VAL A 65 12.43 -41.83 -8.45
CA VAL A 65 13.02 -40.55 -8.05
C VAL A 65 12.26 -39.38 -8.68
N GLN A 66 12.03 -39.42 -9.99
CA GLN A 66 11.35 -38.34 -10.72
C GLN A 66 9.90 -38.13 -10.28
N SER A 67 9.19 -39.19 -9.89
CA SER A 67 7.81 -39.09 -9.44
C SER A 67 7.66 -38.41 -8.08
N ALA A 68 8.75 -38.37 -7.29
CA ALA A 68 8.74 -37.93 -5.90
C ALA A 68 7.72 -38.71 -5.04
N GLY A 69 7.36 -39.94 -5.43
CA GLY A 69 6.25 -40.70 -4.86
C GLY A 69 6.35 -40.95 -3.35
N VAL A 70 7.55 -41.16 -2.84
CA VAL A 70 7.82 -41.44 -1.42
C VAL A 70 7.97 -40.18 -0.55
N ILE A 71 7.98 -38.99 -1.17
CA ILE A 71 8.10 -37.69 -0.47
C ILE A 71 6.91 -36.76 -0.73
N ARG A 72 5.82 -37.28 -1.32
CA ARG A 72 4.62 -36.50 -1.60
C ARG A 72 3.37 -37.12 -0.98
N GLY A 73 2.43 -36.28 -0.58
CA GLY A 73 1.16 -36.71 0.00
C GLY A 73 0.01 -35.80 -0.41
N ILE A 74 -1.19 -36.38 -0.44
CA ILE A 74 -2.44 -35.63 -0.61
C ILE A 74 -2.98 -35.36 0.79
N ASP A 75 -3.27 -34.09 1.07
CA ASP A 75 -3.91 -33.70 2.32
C ASP A 75 -5.32 -34.29 2.41
N SER A 76 -5.62 -34.96 3.53
CA SER A 76 -6.94 -35.50 3.85
C SER A 76 -7.49 -34.93 5.16
N GLY A 77 -6.89 -33.86 5.67
CA GLY A 77 -7.24 -33.24 6.94
C GLY A 77 -8.35 -32.19 6.84
N ALA A 78 -8.58 -31.51 7.97
CA ALA A 78 -9.55 -30.43 8.07
C ALA A 78 -8.91 -29.07 7.74
N VAL A 79 -9.71 -28.00 7.69
CA VAL A 79 -9.17 -26.64 7.52
C VAL A 79 -8.10 -26.34 8.58
N ASN A 80 -6.95 -25.81 8.13
CA ASN A 80 -5.77 -25.52 8.95
C ASN A 80 -5.11 -26.73 9.63
N ILE A 81 -5.55 -27.96 9.38
CA ILE A 81 -4.99 -29.19 9.94
C ILE A 81 -4.70 -30.14 8.79
N LEU A 82 -3.52 -30.00 8.19
CA LEU A 82 -3.10 -30.83 7.07
C LEU A 82 -2.71 -32.22 7.60
N SER A 83 -3.17 -33.27 6.92
CA SER A 83 -2.84 -34.65 7.25
C SER A 83 -2.46 -35.42 6.00
N ILE A 84 -1.23 -35.95 5.97
CA ILE A 84 -0.75 -36.78 4.86
C ILE A 84 -0.25 -38.14 5.36
N ALA A 85 -0.27 -39.13 4.48
CA ALA A 85 0.37 -40.42 4.68
C ALA A 85 1.47 -40.61 3.63
N LEU A 86 2.72 -40.78 4.09
CA LEU A 86 3.83 -41.21 3.24
C LEU A 86 3.96 -42.72 3.27
N THR A 87 4.54 -43.26 2.19
CA THR A 87 4.92 -44.67 2.08
C THR A 87 6.39 -44.72 1.67
N PRO A 88 7.27 -45.37 2.46
CA PRO A 88 7.00 -46.00 3.76
C PRO A 88 6.61 -44.96 4.84
N ALA A 89 5.92 -45.42 5.88
CA ALA A 89 5.42 -44.53 6.94
C ALA A 89 6.57 -43.84 7.69
N LEU A 90 6.50 -42.51 7.80
CA LEU A 90 7.46 -41.74 8.58
C LEU A 90 7.28 -42.01 10.09
N THR A 91 8.38 -42.34 10.77
CA THR A 91 8.36 -42.67 12.21
C THR A 91 8.83 -41.53 13.10
N THR A 92 9.59 -40.58 12.55
CA THR A 92 10.01 -39.35 13.23
C THR A 92 10.27 -38.26 12.20
N TYR A 93 10.07 -37.00 12.60
CA TYR A 93 10.53 -35.89 11.79
C TYR A 93 12.05 -35.77 11.87
N ILE A 94 12.70 -35.54 10.73
CA ILE A 94 14.16 -35.42 10.59
C ILE A 94 14.46 -34.00 10.11
N ASP A 95 15.38 -33.30 10.75
CA ASP A 95 15.77 -31.95 10.36
C ASP A 95 16.18 -31.89 8.88
N GLY A 96 15.65 -30.91 8.14
CA GLY A 96 15.88 -30.75 6.70
C GLY A 96 15.04 -31.65 5.80
N MET A 97 14.21 -32.57 6.34
CA MET A 97 13.30 -33.35 5.49
C MET A 97 12.30 -32.45 4.79
N PHE A 98 11.97 -32.74 3.53
CA PHE A 98 10.98 -31.99 2.79
C PHE A 98 9.90 -32.90 2.22
N VAL A 99 8.69 -32.36 2.13
CA VAL A 99 7.53 -33.06 1.59
C VAL A 99 6.74 -32.16 0.65
N TRP A 100 6.22 -32.76 -0.41
CA TRP A 100 5.25 -32.13 -1.30
C TRP A 100 3.84 -32.46 -0.84
N VAL A 101 3.08 -31.45 -0.46
CA VAL A 101 1.70 -31.63 0.01
C VAL A 101 0.73 -31.01 -0.98
N ARG A 102 -0.21 -31.81 -1.49
CA ARG A 102 -1.34 -31.28 -2.24
C ARG A 102 -2.40 -30.85 -1.23
N VAL A 103 -2.53 -29.55 -1.02
CA VAL A 103 -3.43 -28.95 -0.02
C VAL A 103 -4.88 -29.21 -0.43
N ALA A 104 -5.72 -29.72 0.48
CA ALA A 104 -7.12 -29.99 0.17
C ALA A 104 -8.00 -28.74 0.31
N ILE A 105 -7.83 -28.01 1.41
CA ILE A 105 -8.66 -26.87 1.80
C ILE A 105 -7.76 -25.66 2.05
N THR A 106 -8.12 -24.51 1.45
CA THR A 106 -7.39 -23.26 1.67
C THR A 106 -7.33 -22.92 3.16
N ASN A 107 -6.13 -22.64 3.67
CA ASN A 107 -5.97 -22.23 5.06
C ASN A 107 -6.60 -20.85 5.32
N THR A 108 -7.20 -20.69 6.50
CA THR A 108 -7.81 -19.42 6.97
C THR A 108 -6.97 -18.74 8.06
N GLY A 109 -5.84 -19.33 8.45
CA GLY A 109 -4.94 -18.82 9.48
C GLY A 109 -3.73 -19.75 9.70
N PRO A 110 -3.13 -19.76 10.90
CA PRO A 110 -2.07 -20.70 11.25
C PRO A 110 -2.52 -22.14 11.02
N ALA A 111 -1.64 -22.96 10.45
CA ALA A 111 -1.93 -24.36 10.14
C ALA A 111 -0.88 -25.30 10.71
N VAL A 112 -1.24 -26.56 10.85
CA VAL A 112 -0.34 -27.66 11.27
C VAL A 112 -0.30 -28.74 10.20
N LEU A 113 0.83 -29.45 10.11
CA LEU A 113 0.97 -30.67 9.32
C LEU A 113 1.22 -31.87 10.25
N SER A 114 0.40 -32.92 10.10
CA SER A 114 0.66 -34.24 10.65
C SER A 114 0.98 -35.24 9.53
N ILE A 115 2.04 -36.03 9.72
CA ILE A 115 2.48 -37.04 8.76
C ILE A 115 2.38 -38.42 9.41
N ASN A 116 1.70 -39.38 8.76
CA ASN A 116 1.58 -40.77 9.22
C ASN A 116 1.13 -40.94 10.69
N GLY A 117 0.30 -40.03 11.20
CA GLY A 117 -0.19 -40.05 12.59
C GLY A 117 0.79 -39.52 13.65
N LEU A 118 1.97 -39.02 13.24
CA LEU A 118 2.86 -38.28 14.13
C LEU A 118 2.20 -36.97 14.60
N SER A 119 2.59 -36.50 15.78
CA SER A 119 2.07 -35.23 16.32
C SER A 119 2.24 -34.09 15.33
N GLY A 120 1.18 -33.29 15.15
CA GLY A 120 1.18 -32.16 14.23
C GLY A 120 2.25 -31.13 14.58
N LYS A 121 2.93 -30.61 13.56
CA LYS A 121 3.89 -29.52 13.67
C LYS A 121 3.34 -28.28 12.99
N ASN A 122 3.55 -27.12 13.61
CA ASN A 122 3.13 -25.84 13.03
C ASN A 122 3.79 -25.66 11.66
N ILE A 123 3.05 -25.08 10.73
CA ILE A 123 3.57 -24.58 9.47
C ILE A 123 3.78 -23.07 9.62
N VAL A 124 4.95 -22.59 9.23
CA VAL A 124 5.33 -21.17 9.27
C VAL A 124 5.82 -20.74 7.90
N ARG A 125 5.84 -19.43 7.68
CA ARG A 125 6.60 -18.84 6.58
C ARG A 125 8.09 -18.94 6.88
N ARG A 126 8.90 -18.91 5.82
CA ARG A 126 10.35 -18.87 5.95
C ARG A 126 10.77 -17.68 6.82
N GLY A 127 11.57 -17.93 7.84
CA GLY A 127 11.98 -16.94 8.84
C GLY A 127 11.14 -16.91 10.13
N GLY A 128 10.11 -17.76 10.25
CA GLY A 128 9.41 -18.00 11.52
C GLY A 128 8.00 -17.38 11.72
N PRO A 129 7.51 -16.40 10.95
CA PRO A 129 6.13 -15.92 11.11
C PRO A 129 5.09 -17.02 10.83
N ALA A 130 3.99 -17.01 11.59
CA ALA A 130 2.85 -17.89 11.32
C ALA A 130 2.23 -17.64 9.93
N LEU A 131 1.56 -18.66 9.39
CA LEU A 131 0.80 -18.51 8.15
C LEU A 131 -0.38 -17.53 8.32
N GLN A 132 -0.72 -16.81 7.25
CA GLN A 132 -1.96 -16.05 7.10
C GLN A 132 -2.92 -16.80 6.17
N ALA A 133 -4.19 -16.39 6.21
CA ALA A 133 -5.21 -16.89 5.30
C ALA A 133 -4.74 -16.81 3.83
N GLY A 134 -4.86 -17.93 3.11
CA GLY A 134 -4.49 -18.02 1.69
C GLY A 134 -3.04 -18.39 1.38
N ASP A 135 -2.16 -18.54 2.38
CA ASP A 135 -0.77 -19.00 2.16
C ASP A 135 -0.70 -20.41 1.56
N LEU A 136 -1.67 -21.26 1.88
CA LEU A 136 -1.81 -22.64 1.41
C LEU A 136 -3.15 -22.77 0.65
N PRO A 137 -3.21 -22.43 -0.64
CA PRO A 137 -4.45 -22.51 -1.41
C PRO A 137 -4.83 -23.97 -1.72
N GLY A 138 -6.12 -24.29 -1.54
CA GLY A 138 -6.67 -25.62 -1.83
C GLY A 138 -6.52 -26.00 -3.30
N GLY A 139 -6.17 -27.25 -3.56
CA GLY A 139 -5.92 -27.82 -4.88
C GLY A 139 -4.48 -27.71 -5.37
N TYR A 140 -3.65 -26.86 -4.75
CA TYR A 140 -2.26 -26.61 -5.16
C TYR A 140 -1.25 -27.43 -4.36
N TRP A 141 -0.04 -27.54 -4.89
CA TRP A 141 1.10 -28.18 -4.24
C TRP A 141 1.91 -27.17 -3.42
N ALA A 142 2.25 -27.54 -2.20
CA ALA A 142 3.14 -26.79 -1.31
C ALA A 142 4.38 -27.63 -0.97
N LEU A 143 5.56 -27.00 -1.00
CA LEU A 143 6.81 -27.59 -0.51
C LEU A 143 7.03 -27.18 0.95
N LEU A 144 7.05 -28.16 1.84
CA LEU A 144 7.22 -27.94 3.27
C LEU A 144 8.50 -28.63 3.74
N VAL A 145 9.36 -27.89 4.45
CA VAL A 145 10.65 -28.38 4.96
C VAL A 145 10.63 -28.36 6.48
N TYR A 146 10.94 -29.47 7.13
CA TYR A 146 11.00 -29.53 8.59
C TYR A 146 12.28 -28.87 9.11
N ASN A 147 12.12 -27.94 10.05
CA ASN A 147 13.20 -27.31 10.81
C ASN A 147 13.19 -27.89 12.23
N GLY A 148 14.09 -28.84 12.47
CA GLY A 148 14.27 -29.53 13.74
C GLY A 148 14.57 -28.58 14.91
N PRO A 149 15.54 -27.64 14.76
CA PRO A 149 15.82 -26.63 15.79
C PRO A 149 14.62 -25.80 16.24
N HIS A 150 13.71 -25.46 15.32
CA HIS A 150 12.50 -24.67 15.63
C HIS A 150 11.24 -25.51 15.85
N GLY A 151 11.29 -26.81 15.57
CA GLY A 151 10.18 -27.74 15.77
C GLY A 151 8.96 -27.49 14.86
N ASN A 152 9.15 -26.89 13.69
CA ASN A 152 8.09 -26.50 12.76
C ASN A 152 8.42 -26.88 11.30
N PHE A 153 7.42 -26.84 10.43
CA PHE A 153 7.59 -26.88 8.99
C PHE A 153 7.65 -25.45 8.44
N GLU A 154 8.60 -25.18 7.56
CA GLU A 154 8.69 -23.94 6.80
C GLU A 154 8.10 -24.13 5.40
N LEU A 155 7.25 -23.19 4.98
CA LEU A 155 6.74 -23.09 3.61
C LEU A 155 7.83 -22.53 2.69
N TYR A 156 8.28 -23.34 1.73
CA TYR A 156 9.26 -22.95 0.72
C TYR A 156 8.58 -22.66 -0.63
N GLY A 157 8.94 -21.54 -1.24
CA GLY A 157 8.33 -21.01 -2.47
C GLY A 157 7.77 -19.61 -2.24
N ALA A 158 7.20 -19.00 -3.29
CA ALA A 158 6.46 -17.75 -3.11
C ALA A 158 5.19 -18.05 -2.31
N SER A 159 5.07 -17.49 -1.10
CA SER A 159 3.76 -17.37 -0.45
C SER A 159 2.87 -16.56 -1.40
N PHE A 160 1.67 -17.07 -1.68
CA PHE A 160 0.66 -16.35 -2.47
C PHE A 160 0.01 -15.21 -1.67
N ALA A 161 0.30 -15.10 -0.37
CA ALA A 161 -0.04 -13.90 0.36
C ALA A 161 0.92 -12.79 -0.07
N PRO A 162 0.44 -11.63 -0.55
CA PRO A 162 1.32 -10.51 -0.82
C PRO A 162 2.08 -10.21 0.46
N ALA A 163 3.41 -10.37 0.41
CA ALA A 163 4.28 -9.77 1.41
C ALA A 163 3.85 -8.31 1.58
N ALA A 164 3.94 -7.78 2.80
CA ALA A 164 3.54 -6.42 3.19
C ALA A 164 4.39 -5.32 2.52
N PHE A 165 4.62 -5.41 1.22
CA PHE A 165 4.91 -4.29 0.37
C PHE A 165 3.67 -3.42 0.35
N VAL A 166 3.82 -2.16 0.72
CA VAL A 166 2.83 -1.16 0.37
C VAL A 166 2.77 -1.16 -1.16
N PRO A 167 1.67 -1.59 -1.78
CA PRO A 167 1.58 -1.64 -3.23
C PRO A 167 1.86 -0.26 -3.82
N ILE A 168 2.52 -0.20 -4.96
CA ILE A 168 2.64 1.05 -5.73
C ILE A 168 1.60 1.02 -6.85
N LEU A 169 1.07 2.18 -7.22
CA LEU A 169 0.20 2.27 -8.39
C LEU A 169 0.96 1.80 -9.64
N ALA A 170 0.30 1.03 -10.50
CA ALA A 170 0.85 0.55 -11.76
C ALA A 170 0.48 1.45 -12.96
N ALA A 171 -0.52 2.32 -12.80
CA ALA A 171 -0.98 3.30 -13.76
C ALA A 171 -1.70 4.44 -13.02
N ASN A 172 -2.04 5.53 -13.72
CA ASN A 172 -2.95 6.54 -13.19
C ASN A 172 -4.32 5.89 -12.94
N THR A 173 -4.85 6.06 -11.74
CA THR A 173 -6.08 5.37 -11.29
C THR A 173 -7.14 6.39 -10.92
N ASN A 174 -8.39 6.07 -11.21
CA ASN A 174 -9.54 6.88 -10.82
C ASN A 174 -10.33 6.16 -9.71
N LEU A 175 -10.66 6.92 -8.68
CA LEU A 175 -11.72 6.61 -7.73
C LEU A 175 -12.86 7.60 -7.94
N TYR A 176 -14.07 7.16 -7.65
CA TYR A 176 -15.27 7.97 -7.78
C TYR A 176 -15.98 8.06 -6.43
N VAL A 177 -16.49 9.25 -6.11
CA VAL A 177 -17.23 9.53 -4.88
C VAL A 177 -18.54 10.22 -5.22
N ASN A 178 -19.63 9.69 -4.70
CA ASN A 178 -20.97 10.26 -4.84
C ASN A 178 -21.68 10.25 -3.48
N PRO A 179 -22.05 11.42 -2.92
CA PRO A 179 -22.56 11.50 -1.56
C PRO A 179 -24.01 11.01 -1.45
N VAL A 180 -24.70 10.79 -2.57
CA VAL A 180 -26.10 10.36 -2.64
C VAL A 180 -26.20 8.87 -2.97
N THR A 181 -25.50 8.40 -4.00
CA THR A 181 -25.63 7.03 -4.51
C THR A 181 -24.49 6.10 -4.11
N GLY A 182 -23.39 6.64 -3.56
CA GLY A 182 -22.24 5.85 -3.13
C GLY A 182 -22.47 5.13 -1.80
N ASP A 183 -21.63 4.11 -1.58
CA ASP A 183 -21.62 3.30 -0.35
C ASP A 183 -20.18 2.89 -0.04
N ASP A 184 -19.71 3.19 1.17
CA ASP A 184 -18.32 2.97 1.59
C ASP A 184 -18.01 1.51 1.97
N ALA A 185 -19.05 0.72 2.24
CA ALA A 185 -18.93 -0.68 2.64
C ALA A 185 -19.18 -1.64 1.46
N LEU A 186 -20.09 -1.27 0.55
CA LEU A 186 -20.50 -2.12 -0.56
C LEU A 186 -19.65 -1.93 -1.82
N TYR A 187 -19.28 -0.69 -2.15
CA TYR A 187 -18.63 -0.37 -3.42
C TYR A 187 -17.12 -0.15 -3.29
N ASP A 188 -16.43 -0.27 -4.41
CA ASP A 188 -14.97 -0.23 -4.51
C ASP A 188 -14.43 1.11 -5.07
N GLY A 189 -15.31 2.07 -5.36
CA GLY A 189 -14.95 3.37 -5.92
C GLY A 189 -14.52 3.32 -7.39
N SER A 190 -14.60 2.18 -8.08
CA SER A 190 -14.07 2.01 -9.43
C SER A 190 -14.94 2.61 -10.54
N GLN A 191 -16.20 2.95 -10.23
CA GLN A 191 -17.18 3.45 -11.19
C GLN A 191 -17.89 4.70 -10.68
N ALA A 192 -18.21 5.64 -11.59
CA ALA A 192 -18.93 6.87 -11.26
C ALA A 192 -20.42 6.63 -10.93
N VAL A 193 -20.97 5.51 -11.39
CA VAL A 193 -22.38 5.11 -11.25
C VAL A 193 -22.42 3.70 -10.71
N VAL A 194 -23.46 3.38 -9.95
CA VAL A 194 -23.68 2.03 -9.40
C VAL A 194 -23.90 1.03 -10.55
N ALA A 195 -23.03 0.03 -10.60
CA ALA A 195 -23.08 -1.12 -11.49
C ALA A 195 -22.70 -2.36 -10.67
N ALA A 196 -23.65 -2.84 -9.85
CA ALA A 196 -23.41 -3.85 -8.83
C ALA A 196 -22.60 -5.06 -9.38
N PRO A 197 -21.51 -5.48 -8.70
CA PRO A 197 -21.10 -5.09 -7.34
C PRO A 197 -20.26 -3.81 -7.23
N HIS A 198 -20.02 -3.08 -8.33
CA HIS A 198 -19.14 -1.91 -8.37
C HIS A 198 -19.93 -0.60 -8.27
N GLY A 199 -19.27 0.46 -7.82
CA GLY A 199 -19.90 1.78 -7.67
C GLY A 199 -18.97 2.81 -7.03
N PRO A 200 -19.44 4.05 -6.84
CA PRO A 200 -18.66 5.08 -6.18
C PRO A 200 -18.64 4.90 -4.67
N PHE A 201 -17.58 5.35 -4.00
CA PHE A 201 -17.62 5.54 -2.55
C PHE A 201 -18.64 6.63 -2.19
N ARG A 202 -19.14 6.60 -0.95
CA ARG A 202 -20.00 7.67 -0.44
C ARG A 202 -19.20 8.88 0.01
N THR A 203 -18.03 8.64 0.62
CA THR A 203 -17.23 9.67 1.28
C THR A 203 -15.85 9.87 0.65
N ILE A 204 -15.36 11.10 0.69
CA ILE A 204 -13.99 11.48 0.32
C ILE A 204 -13.00 10.78 1.27
N ALA A 205 -13.33 10.70 2.56
CA ALA A 205 -12.52 10.02 3.55
C ALA A 205 -12.27 8.53 3.20
N ARG A 206 -13.30 7.82 2.72
CA ARG A 206 -13.14 6.43 2.28
C ARG A 206 -12.23 6.32 1.05
N ALA A 207 -12.35 7.23 0.09
CA ALA A 207 -11.47 7.29 -1.07
C ALA A 207 -10.01 7.60 -0.69
N MET A 208 -9.78 8.47 0.30
CA MET A 208 -8.44 8.69 0.86
C MET A 208 -7.89 7.43 1.51
N GLN A 209 -8.68 6.71 2.33
CA GLN A 209 -8.24 5.44 2.90
C GLN A 209 -7.85 4.42 1.83
N GLU A 210 -8.58 4.36 0.71
CA GLU A 210 -8.20 3.48 -0.41
C GLU A 210 -6.89 3.92 -1.07
N THR A 211 -6.74 5.23 -1.26
CA THR A 211 -5.56 5.83 -1.90
C THR A 211 -4.29 5.57 -1.12
N PHE A 212 -4.34 5.70 0.21
CA PHE A 212 -3.18 5.57 1.10
C PHE A 212 -2.92 4.13 1.55
N LYS A 213 -3.57 3.14 0.94
CA LYS A 213 -3.06 1.76 0.90
C LYS A 213 -1.84 1.64 0.00
N TYR A 214 -1.66 2.59 -0.93
CA TYR A 214 -0.54 2.62 -1.87
C TYR A 214 0.57 3.53 -1.38
N GLY A 215 1.81 3.18 -1.71
CA GLY A 215 2.99 3.96 -1.40
C GLY A 215 3.22 5.08 -2.42
N PRO A 216 4.30 5.88 -2.24
CA PRO A 216 4.71 6.88 -3.22
C PRO A 216 4.87 6.26 -4.61
N SER A 217 4.32 6.91 -5.63
CA SER A 217 4.32 6.43 -7.01
C SER A 217 4.52 7.58 -7.99
N VAL A 218 5.02 7.25 -9.18
CA VAL A 218 5.06 8.15 -10.35
C VAL A 218 3.68 8.38 -10.96
N TYR A 219 2.71 7.50 -10.63
CA TYR A 219 1.33 7.61 -11.04
C TYR A 219 0.49 8.32 -9.99
N THR A 220 -0.63 8.87 -10.46
CA THR A 220 -1.54 9.67 -9.65
C THR A 220 -2.83 8.91 -9.34
N MET A 221 -3.36 9.11 -8.14
CA MET A 221 -4.73 8.73 -7.79
C MET A 221 -5.66 9.94 -7.97
N ALA A 222 -6.62 9.84 -8.89
CA ALA A 222 -7.64 10.85 -9.09
C ALA A 222 -8.93 10.45 -8.35
N ILE A 223 -9.32 11.24 -7.35
CA ILE A 223 -10.59 11.12 -6.62
C ILE A 223 -11.59 12.08 -7.28
N ASN A 224 -12.49 11.51 -8.09
CA ASN A 224 -13.50 12.23 -8.85
C ASN A 224 -14.79 12.35 -8.05
N LEU A 225 -15.13 13.56 -7.65
CA LEU A 225 -16.33 13.88 -6.89
C LEU A 225 -17.48 14.20 -7.85
N SER A 226 -18.65 13.62 -7.61
CA SER A 226 -19.87 13.99 -8.33
C SER A 226 -20.30 15.43 -8.05
N ALA A 227 -21.30 15.91 -8.80
CA ALA A 227 -22.08 17.06 -8.35
C ALA A 227 -22.77 16.73 -7.00
N GLY A 228 -22.90 17.74 -6.16
CA GLY A 228 -23.47 17.61 -4.82
C GLY A 228 -22.60 18.23 -3.73
N THR A 229 -23.05 18.06 -2.49
CA THR A 229 -22.41 18.61 -1.30
C THR A 229 -21.79 17.50 -0.46
N PHE A 230 -20.52 17.63 -0.15
CA PHE A 230 -19.73 16.74 0.70
C PHE A 230 -19.44 17.46 2.02
N ASN A 231 -20.11 17.05 3.10
CA ASN A 231 -19.96 17.65 4.43
C ASN A 231 -18.88 16.93 5.24
N GLU A 232 -17.66 16.95 4.75
CA GLU A 232 -16.52 16.27 5.36
C GLU A 232 -15.21 16.98 5.02
N PRO A 233 -14.18 16.84 5.87
CA PRO A 233 -12.85 17.31 5.53
C PRO A 233 -12.17 16.34 4.54
N CYS A 234 -11.25 16.87 3.75
CA CYS A 234 -10.41 16.14 2.81
C CYS A 234 -8.96 16.23 3.29
N VAL A 235 -8.50 15.21 4.00
CA VAL A 235 -7.22 15.24 4.73
C VAL A 235 -6.33 14.07 4.32
N THR A 236 -5.07 14.35 3.99
CA THR A 236 -4.07 13.28 3.84
C THR A 236 -3.70 12.71 5.20
N PRO A 237 -3.57 11.39 5.35
CA PRO A 237 -3.09 10.79 6.59
C PRO A 237 -1.61 11.11 6.85
N ASN A 238 -1.14 10.80 8.06
CA ASN A 238 0.28 10.95 8.47
C ASN A 238 1.17 9.81 7.93
N VAL A 239 0.94 9.41 6.68
CA VAL A 239 1.75 8.46 5.92
C VAL A 239 1.91 9.00 4.50
N ILE A 240 3.04 8.69 3.87
CA ILE A 240 3.32 9.16 2.50
C ILE A 240 2.66 8.21 1.50
N GLY A 241 1.82 8.75 0.64
CA GLY A 241 1.11 8.00 -0.41
C GLY A 241 1.49 8.46 -1.83
N PRO A 242 0.74 8.01 -2.85
CA PRO A 242 0.88 8.54 -4.21
C PRO A 242 0.48 10.02 -4.27
N SER A 243 0.83 10.69 -5.38
CA SER A 243 0.25 12.00 -5.67
C SER A 243 -1.25 11.88 -5.88
N ILE A 244 -2.03 12.86 -5.39
CA ILE A 244 -3.50 12.81 -5.44
C ILE A 244 -4.08 14.01 -6.18
N ILE A 245 -5.13 13.77 -6.96
CA ILE A 245 -5.98 14.82 -7.54
C ILE A 245 -7.38 14.65 -6.97
N VAL A 246 -7.90 15.66 -6.26
CA VAL A 246 -9.31 15.73 -5.87
C VAL A 246 -10.01 16.65 -6.85
N LYS A 247 -10.90 16.09 -7.66
CA LYS A 247 -11.54 16.78 -8.78
C LYS A 247 -13.06 16.77 -8.63
N GLY A 248 -13.68 17.95 -8.61
CA GLY A 248 -15.13 18.08 -8.70
C GLY A 248 -15.67 18.10 -10.13
N ALA A 249 -17.00 18.12 -10.24
CA ALA A 249 -17.72 18.30 -11.49
C ALA A 249 -17.74 19.76 -11.98
N GLY A 250 -17.31 20.71 -11.14
CA GLY A 250 -17.21 22.13 -11.45
C GLY A 250 -17.42 23.00 -10.21
N PRO A 251 -16.90 24.24 -10.19
CA PRO A 251 -17.00 25.15 -9.05
C PRO A 251 -18.43 25.63 -8.74
N THR A 252 -19.42 25.31 -9.59
CA THR A 252 -20.84 25.57 -9.34
C THR A 252 -21.66 24.30 -9.09
N GLN A 253 -21.01 23.13 -9.10
CA GLN A 253 -21.68 21.83 -9.07
C GLN A 253 -21.25 20.97 -7.89
N THR A 254 -19.96 21.01 -7.52
CA THR A 254 -19.40 20.24 -6.42
C THR A 254 -19.02 21.18 -5.28
N PHE A 255 -19.57 20.93 -4.10
CA PHE A 255 -19.32 21.71 -2.90
C PHE A 255 -18.70 20.81 -1.82
N VAL A 256 -17.51 21.15 -1.35
CA VAL A 256 -16.87 20.46 -0.23
C VAL A 256 -16.88 21.39 0.98
N MET A 257 -17.58 20.98 2.02
CA MET A 257 -17.86 21.76 3.21
C MET A 257 -17.07 21.13 4.36
N GLY A 258 -16.05 21.81 4.84
CA GLY A 258 -15.21 21.31 5.92
C GLY A 258 -16.02 21.06 7.20
N ALA A 259 -15.55 20.13 8.01
CA ALA A 259 -16.13 19.91 9.33
C ALA A 259 -15.75 21.02 10.32
N ASN A 260 -16.52 21.13 11.40
CA ASN A 260 -16.25 22.10 12.45
C ASN A 260 -14.87 21.90 13.08
N ASN A 261 -14.15 23.00 13.31
CA ASN A 261 -12.77 23.00 13.84
C ASN A 261 -11.74 22.25 12.96
N GLN A 262 -11.99 22.08 11.66
CA GLN A 262 -11.08 21.38 10.75
C GLN A 262 -10.88 22.17 9.45
N HIS A 263 -9.71 22.02 8.83
CA HIS A 263 -9.49 22.51 7.47
C HIS A 263 -10.32 21.67 6.49
N THR A 264 -10.86 22.31 5.45
CA THR A 264 -11.62 21.61 4.41
C THR A 264 -10.70 20.74 3.57
N PHE A 265 -9.57 21.29 3.11
CA PHE A 265 -8.50 20.52 2.47
C PHE A 265 -7.22 20.68 3.26
N LEU A 266 -6.65 19.57 3.74
CA LEU A 266 -5.36 19.54 4.43
C LEU A 266 -4.44 18.52 3.78
N CYS A 267 -3.31 18.99 3.28
CA CYS A 267 -2.20 18.13 2.85
C CYS A 267 -1.03 18.28 3.81
N THR A 268 -0.56 17.15 4.35
CA THR A 268 0.48 17.09 5.37
C THR A 268 1.49 15.98 5.10
N SER A 269 2.56 15.91 5.89
CA SER A 269 3.53 14.81 5.89
C SER A 269 4.17 14.57 4.51
N ALA A 270 4.57 15.64 3.83
CA ALA A 270 5.18 15.61 2.50
C ALA A 270 4.32 15.00 1.37
N ASN A 271 3.02 14.83 1.59
CA ASN A 271 2.10 14.42 0.53
C ASN A 271 1.90 15.54 -0.50
N ASN A 272 1.43 15.17 -1.70
CA ASN A 272 1.15 16.11 -2.78
C ASN A 272 -0.31 15.99 -3.24
N MET A 273 -1.07 17.07 -3.09
CA MET A 273 -2.49 17.16 -3.42
C MET A 273 -2.74 18.26 -4.46
N VAL A 274 -3.48 17.91 -5.51
CA VAL A 274 -4.09 18.88 -6.43
C VAL A 274 -5.59 18.92 -6.17
N VAL A 275 -6.16 20.09 -5.91
CA VAL A 275 -7.60 20.27 -5.74
C VAL A 275 -8.15 21.10 -6.88
N ARG A 276 -9.17 20.60 -7.58
CA ARG A 276 -9.65 21.27 -8.80
C ARG A 276 -11.14 21.14 -9.06
N ASP A 277 -11.66 22.11 -9.82
CA ASP A 277 -13.01 22.09 -10.37
C ASP A 277 -14.12 21.94 -9.30
N LEU A 278 -14.00 22.65 -8.17
CA LEU A 278 -14.96 22.58 -7.06
C LEU A 278 -15.04 23.88 -6.25
N CYS A 279 -16.13 24.03 -5.46
CA CYS A 279 -16.30 25.08 -4.48
C CYS A 279 -16.07 24.54 -3.07
N THR A 280 -15.46 25.35 -2.21
CA THR A 280 -15.19 25.01 -0.81
C THR A 280 -15.77 26.04 0.16
N GLN A 281 -16.08 25.57 1.36
CA GLN A 281 -16.36 26.42 2.52
C GLN A 281 -15.80 25.70 3.75
N THR A 282 -15.33 26.44 4.74
CA THR A 282 -14.92 25.83 6.02
C THR A 282 -16.12 25.48 6.89
N GLY A 283 -15.91 24.56 7.82
CA GLY A 283 -16.80 24.44 8.98
C GLY A 283 -16.71 25.65 9.91
N THR A 284 -17.46 25.60 11.00
CA THR A 284 -17.44 26.60 12.10
C THR A 284 -16.61 26.10 13.27
N GLY A 285 -16.04 26.97 14.12
CA GLY A 285 -15.38 26.49 15.35
C GLY A 285 -14.21 27.32 15.88
N GLN A 286 -13.50 26.74 16.86
CA GLN A 286 -12.32 27.24 17.56
C GLN A 286 -11.04 26.69 16.91
N GLY A 287 -10.07 27.58 16.64
CA GLY A 287 -8.95 27.34 15.73
C GLY A 287 -9.22 28.00 14.36
N PRO A 288 -8.21 28.36 13.55
CA PRO A 288 -8.46 28.96 12.25
C PRO A 288 -8.64 27.85 11.19
N PRO A 289 -9.87 27.36 10.89
CA PRO A 289 -10.06 26.41 9.79
C PRO A 289 -9.75 27.10 8.47
N CYS A 290 -9.27 26.32 7.52
CA CYS A 290 -8.86 26.81 6.22
C CYS A 290 -9.59 26.10 5.09
N ASN A 291 -9.82 26.80 3.98
CA ASN A 291 -10.30 26.16 2.77
C ASN A 291 -9.22 25.22 2.22
N PHE A 292 -8.01 25.73 2.02
CA PHE A 292 -6.86 24.95 1.55
C PHE A 292 -5.66 25.19 2.47
N ALA A 293 -5.18 24.12 3.10
CA ALA A 293 -4.03 24.14 3.98
C ALA A 293 -2.96 23.14 3.53
N ALA A 294 -1.73 23.63 3.39
CA ALA A 294 -0.54 22.81 3.23
C ALA A 294 0.31 22.94 4.50
N SER A 295 0.54 21.83 5.21
CA SER A 295 1.30 21.85 6.46
C SER A 295 2.38 20.78 6.54
N SER A 296 3.38 20.95 7.41
CA SER A 296 4.38 19.92 7.72
C SER A 296 5.00 19.27 6.46
N GLY A 297 5.45 20.11 5.52
CA GLY A 297 6.04 19.70 4.25
C GLY A 297 5.06 19.25 3.15
N GLY A 298 3.76 19.13 3.45
CA GLY A 298 2.74 18.83 2.45
C GLY A 298 2.62 19.91 1.38
N SER A 299 2.16 19.52 0.20
CA SER A 299 1.97 20.42 -0.95
C SER A 299 0.52 20.40 -1.43
N VAL A 300 -0.09 21.57 -1.60
CA VAL A 300 -1.42 21.73 -2.22
C VAL A 300 -1.32 22.65 -3.42
N THR A 301 -1.85 22.20 -4.56
CA THR A 301 -2.09 23.03 -5.74
C THR A 301 -3.58 23.17 -5.98
N THR A 302 -4.09 24.37 -6.26
CA THR A 302 -5.50 24.56 -6.62
C THR A 302 -5.67 24.96 -8.08
N ILE A 303 -6.71 24.48 -8.75
CA ILE A 303 -6.99 24.82 -10.16
C ILE A 303 -8.49 24.98 -10.36
N ASN A 304 -8.94 26.15 -10.83
CA ASN A 304 -10.36 26.40 -11.12
C ASN A 304 -11.27 26.07 -9.92
N THR A 305 -10.94 26.65 -8.76
CA THR A 305 -11.70 26.44 -7.52
C THR A 305 -12.55 27.67 -7.18
N ALA A 306 -13.47 27.53 -6.25
CA ALA A 306 -14.23 28.64 -5.71
C ALA A 306 -14.35 28.52 -4.19
N SER A 307 -14.63 29.63 -3.51
CA SER A 307 -14.99 29.66 -2.10
C SER A 307 -16.35 30.31 -1.92
N GLN A 308 -17.05 29.96 -0.84
CA GLN A 308 -18.30 30.61 -0.46
C GLN A 308 -18.45 30.73 1.05
N GLY A 309 -19.29 31.66 1.47
CA GLY A 309 -19.63 31.87 2.88
C GLY A 309 -18.46 32.35 3.74
N ALA A 310 -18.70 32.39 5.05
CA ALA A 310 -17.68 32.80 6.01
C ALA A 310 -16.65 31.69 6.23
N THR A 311 -15.39 32.01 5.97
CA THR A 311 -14.23 31.20 6.36
C THR A 311 -13.70 31.76 7.67
N ALA A 312 -13.73 30.99 8.75
CA ALA A 312 -13.35 31.52 10.07
C ALA A 312 -11.84 31.82 10.17
N GLY A 313 -11.00 31.04 9.47
CA GLY A 313 -9.56 31.27 9.35
C GLY A 313 -9.19 31.76 7.96
N TYR A 314 -8.51 30.91 7.18
CA TYR A 314 -7.79 31.32 5.98
C TYR A 314 -8.37 30.67 4.71
N ILE A 315 -8.35 31.35 3.57
CA ILE A 315 -8.70 30.65 2.33
C ILE A 315 -7.52 29.80 1.86
N PHE A 316 -6.33 30.39 1.83
CA PHE A 316 -5.10 29.75 1.36
C PHE A 316 -4.04 29.83 2.46
N GLU A 317 -3.68 28.69 3.05
CA GLU A 317 -2.67 28.61 4.11
C GLU A 317 -1.50 27.70 3.72
N ALA A 318 -0.29 28.20 3.93
CA ALA A 318 0.92 27.40 4.02
C ALA A 318 1.50 27.51 5.45
N TYR A 319 1.47 26.41 6.21
CA TYR A 319 2.00 26.31 7.58
C TYR A 319 3.19 25.33 7.59
N GLY A 320 4.39 25.80 7.26
CA GLY A 320 5.55 24.92 7.02
C GLY A 320 5.34 23.92 5.87
N GLY A 321 4.37 24.18 4.98
CA GLY A 321 4.11 23.44 3.75
C GLY A 321 4.19 24.35 2.51
N TYR A 322 3.77 23.81 1.36
CA TYR A 322 3.83 24.49 0.08
C TYR A 322 2.43 24.61 -0.53
N LEU A 323 2.01 25.82 -0.84
CA LEU A 323 0.71 26.09 -1.44
C LEU A 323 0.88 26.81 -2.77
N TYR A 324 0.18 26.34 -3.79
CA TYR A 324 0.20 26.93 -5.12
C TYR A 324 -1.22 27.28 -5.57
N PRO A 325 -1.78 28.42 -5.13
CA PRO A 325 -3.10 28.86 -5.52
C PRO A 325 -3.18 29.17 -7.02
N GLY A 326 -4.05 28.47 -7.73
CA GLY A 326 -4.45 28.80 -9.10
C GLY A 326 -5.69 29.69 -9.14
N SER A 327 -6.28 29.83 -10.34
CA SER A 327 -7.48 30.67 -10.51
C SER A 327 -8.61 30.26 -9.56
N HIS A 328 -9.20 31.26 -8.91
CA HIS A 328 -10.18 31.10 -7.86
C HIS A 328 -11.30 32.13 -7.94
N ILE A 329 -12.53 31.69 -7.65
CA ILE A 329 -13.71 32.57 -7.55
C ILE A 329 -14.10 32.72 -6.07
N PHE A 330 -14.05 33.93 -5.55
CA PHE A 330 -14.64 34.27 -4.26
C PHE A 330 -16.10 34.64 -4.49
N ASN A 331 -17.02 33.71 -4.22
CA ASN A 331 -18.45 33.96 -4.41
C ASN A 331 -18.95 35.06 -3.49
N THR A 332 -20.03 35.74 -3.88
CA THR A 332 -20.65 36.81 -3.09
C THR A 332 -20.90 36.37 -1.65
N GLY A 333 -20.49 37.19 -0.69
CA GLY A 333 -20.60 36.87 0.74
C GLY A 333 -19.46 36.02 1.30
N SER A 334 -18.42 35.74 0.52
CA SER A 334 -17.19 35.16 1.04
C SER A 334 -16.51 36.10 2.04
N SER A 335 -16.01 35.57 3.14
CA SER A 335 -15.16 36.32 4.08
C SER A 335 -14.09 35.41 4.66
N CYS A 336 -12.99 36.01 5.14
CA CYS A 336 -11.91 35.28 5.81
C CYS A 336 -11.17 36.18 6.80
N GLN A 337 -10.32 35.60 7.63
CA GLN A 337 -9.35 36.37 8.41
C GLN A 337 -8.19 36.82 7.51
N GLU A 338 -7.60 35.89 6.76
CA GLU A 338 -6.53 36.12 5.79
C GLU A 338 -6.82 35.38 4.48
N LEU A 339 -6.49 36.01 3.35
CA LEU A 339 -6.71 35.39 2.06
C LEU A 339 -5.56 34.44 1.69
N PHE A 340 -4.33 34.95 1.70
CA PHE A 340 -3.09 34.20 1.52
C PHE A 340 -2.25 34.30 2.79
N ALA A 341 -2.06 33.18 3.48
CA ALA A 341 -1.40 33.11 4.78
C ALA A 341 -0.19 32.16 4.73
N ALA A 342 1.02 32.72 4.75
CA ALA A 342 2.28 31.98 4.81
C ALA A 342 2.91 32.11 6.19
N PHE A 343 2.96 31.00 6.93
CA PHE A 343 3.46 30.96 8.30
C PHE A 343 4.48 29.84 8.53
N PHE A 344 5.38 30.04 9.49
CA PHE A 344 6.31 29.02 10.00
C PHE A 344 7.10 28.32 8.89
N SER A 345 7.79 29.11 8.06
CA SER A 345 8.51 28.66 6.86
C SER A 345 7.61 28.09 5.75
N GLY A 346 6.30 28.32 5.82
CA GLY A 346 5.38 28.00 4.74
C GLY A 346 5.61 28.88 3.52
N PHE A 347 5.39 28.30 2.34
CA PHE A 347 5.57 28.99 1.06
C PHE A 347 4.26 29.00 0.27
N ILE A 348 3.84 30.19 -0.15
CA ILE A 348 2.77 30.38 -1.14
C ILE A 348 3.38 30.88 -2.44
N GLY A 349 3.35 30.05 -3.48
CA GLY A 349 3.72 30.46 -4.84
C GLY A 349 2.47 30.68 -5.68
N LEU A 350 2.08 31.93 -5.93
CA LEU A 350 0.92 32.18 -6.80
C LEU A 350 1.22 31.70 -8.22
N GLN A 351 0.23 31.10 -8.88
CA GLN A 351 0.44 30.54 -10.21
C GLN A 351 0.40 31.59 -11.32
N GLN A 352 1.24 31.40 -12.33
CA GLN A 352 1.32 32.27 -13.50
C GLN A 352 -0.04 32.37 -14.22
N GLY A 353 -0.47 33.58 -14.53
CA GLY A 353 -1.70 33.84 -15.27
C GLY A 353 -2.98 33.49 -14.51
N SER A 354 -2.90 33.24 -13.20
CA SER A 354 -4.08 32.95 -12.39
C SER A 354 -4.98 34.17 -12.21
N VAL A 355 -6.28 33.92 -12.10
CA VAL A 355 -7.30 34.97 -11.92
C VAL A 355 -8.03 34.72 -10.60
N PHE A 356 -7.96 35.70 -9.71
CA PHE A 356 -8.60 35.73 -8.40
C PHE A 356 -9.82 36.64 -8.47
N ASN A 357 -10.96 36.09 -8.87
CA ASN A 357 -12.17 36.85 -9.17
C ASN A 357 -13.05 37.03 -7.93
N PHE A 358 -13.29 38.28 -7.53
CA PHE A 358 -14.22 38.63 -6.45
C PHE A 358 -15.61 38.92 -7.04
N ALA A 359 -16.56 38.00 -6.84
CA ALA A 359 -17.89 38.09 -7.44
C ALA A 359 -18.82 39.09 -6.72
N GLY A 360 -18.43 39.57 -5.54
CA GLY A 360 -19.18 40.52 -4.73
C GLY A 360 -18.39 40.93 -3.49
N SER A 361 -19.06 41.54 -2.51
CA SER A 361 -18.40 42.01 -1.28
C SER A 361 -17.65 40.89 -0.57
N MET A 362 -16.38 41.15 -0.27
CA MET A 362 -15.53 40.26 0.50
C MET A 362 -14.90 41.01 1.67
N ASN A 363 -15.08 40.49 2.87
CA ASN A 363 -14.47 41.03 4.08
C ASN A 363 -13.27 40.18 4.50
N VAL A 364 -12.12 40.82 4.63
CA VAL A 364 -10.87 40.24 5.13
C VAL A 364 -10.53 40.96 6.43
N THR A 365 -10.68 40.29 7.57
CA THR A 365 -10.62 40.96 8.88
C THR A 365 -9.20 41.29 9.34
N ALA A 366 -8.19 40.56 8.85
CA ALA A 366 -6.78 40.87 9.08
C ALA A 366 -6.13 41.47 7.83
N ALA A 367 -5.64 40.64 6.91
CA ALA A 367 -4.96 41.11 5.71
C ALA A 367 -5.08 40.13 4.52
N ILE A 368 -4.99 40.66 3.30
CA ILE A 368 -5.10 39.87 2.08
C ILE A 368 -3.87 38.98 1.90
N ALA A 369 -2.67 39.55 1.90
CA ALA A 369 -1.42 38.79 1.82
C ALA A 369 -0.65 38.87 3.14
N VAL A 370 -0.42 37.72 3.78
CA VAL A 370 0.23 37.64 5.09
C VAL A 370 1.43 36.71 5.05
N ALA A 371 2.59 37.23 5.42
CA ALA A 371 3.80 36.44 5.62
C ALA A 371 4.36 36.70 7.02
N SER A 372 4.47 35.65 7.83
CA SER A 372 5.06 35.75 9.18
C SER A 372 5.82 34.49 9.58
N SER A 373 6.66 34.59 10.61
CA SER A 373 7.48 33.50 11.13
C SER A 373 8.27 32.79 10.02
N ASN A 374 9.05 33.57 9.25
CA ASN A 374 9.80 33.12 8.07
C ASN A 374 8.94 32.58 6.90
N GLY A 375 7.61 32.78 6.91
CA GLY A 375 6.77 32.44 5.77
C GLY A 375 7.05 33.33 4.56
N SER A 376 6.76 32.83 3.36
CA SER A 376 6.97 33.59 2.12
C SER A 376 5.81 33.46 1.15
N ILE A 377 5.44 34.59 0.53
CA ILE A 377 4.51 34.67 -0.59
C ILE A 377 5.28 35.19 -1.80
N ALA A 378 5.21 34.49 -2.93
CA ALA A 378 5.86 34.87 -4.18
C ALA A 378 4.84 35.04 -5.31
N VAL A 379 4.92 36.19 -5.97
CA VAL A 379 4.22 36.51 -7.21
C VAL A 379 5.10 36.12 -8.40
N PRO A 380 4.57 35.40 -9.40
CA PRO A 380 5.33 34.97 -10.57
C PRO A 380 5.54 36.13 -11.57
N VAL A 381 6.68 36.12 -12.24
CA VAL A 381 6.98 36.97 -13.41
C VAL A 381 7.62 36.11 -14.51
N PRO A 382 7.15 36.20 -15.78
CA PRO A 382 6.02 37.00 -16.25
C PRO A 382 4.67 36.42 -15.80
N GLY A 383 3.57 37.15 -16.04
CA GLY A 383 2.21 36.66 -15.80
C GLY A 383 1.76 36.71 -14.34
N ALA A 384 1.95 37.86 -13.69
CA ALA A 384 1.42 38.10 -12.35
C ALA A 384 -0.11 37.89 -12.32
N PRO A 385 -0.65 37.29 -11.25
CA PRO A 385 -2.08 37.13 -11.06
C PRO A 385 -2.85 38.44 -11.11
N THR A 386 -4.12 38.34 -11.51
CA THR A 386 -5.05 39.48 -11.57
C THR A 386 -6.20 39.32 -10.57
N PHE A 387 -6.77 40.44 -10.15
CA PHE A 387 -7.80 40.52 -9.13
C PHE A 387 -9.07 41.24 -9.62
N PRO A 388 -9.83 40.69 -10.60
CA PRO A 388 -11.10 41.28 -11.01
C PRO A 388 -12.05 41.41 -9.82
N GLY A 389 -12.72 42.56 -9.70
CA GLY A 389 -13.57 42.84 -8.54
C GLY A 389 -12.82 43.28 -7.28
N ALA A 390 -11.53 43.63 -7.36
CA ALA A 390 -10.73 44.12 -6.22
C ALA A 390 -11.39 45.25 -5.40
N GLY A 391 -12.24 46.08 -6.03
CA GLY A 391 -13.00 47.13 -5.34
C GLY A 391 -14.05 46.63 -4.34
N PHE A 392 -14.41 45.34 -4.39
CA PHE A 392 -15.32 44.72 -3.44
C PHE A 392 -14.63 44.24 -2.15
N VAL A 393 -13.30 44.26 -2.10
CA VAL A 393 -12.51 43.71 -1.00
C VAL A 393 -12.25 44.78 0.05
N THR A 394 -12.66 44.49 1.28
CA THR A 394 -12.33 45.29 2.47
C THR A 394 -11.29 44.55 3.31
N GLY A 395 -10.32 45.28 3.87
CA GLY A 395 -9.21 44.70 4.65
C GLY A 395 -7.85 45.32 4.32
N GLN A 396 -6.84 44.95 5.09
CA GLN A 396 -5.45 45.38 4.92
C GLN A 396 -4.80 44.67 3.72
N LYS A 397 -4.18 45.43 2.81
CA LYS A 397 -3.59 44.85 1.59
C LYS A 397 -2.56 43.76 1.85
N TYR A 398 -1.68 43.99 2.82
CA TYR A 398 -0.67 43.01 3.22
C TYR A 398 -0.19 43.21 4.65
N PHE A 399 0.31 42.16 5.27
CA PHE A 399 1.01 42.17 6.55
C PHE A 399 2.26 41.29 6.46
N ALA A 400 3.44 41.87 6.62
CA ALA A 400 4.67 41.09 6.75
C ALA A 400 5.35 41.35 8.10
N ALA A 401 5.63 40.28 8.85
CA ALA A 401 6.24 40.35 10.16
C ALA A 401 7.21 39.18 10.41
N LEU A 402 8.03 39.25 11.46
CA LEU A 402 8.87 38.14 11.92
C LEU A 402 9.66 37.48 10.76
N ASN A 403 10.35 38.33 9.99
CA ASN A 403 11.11 37.97 8.78
C ASN A 403 10.28 37.31 7.65
N GLY A 404 8.95 37.48 7.65
CA GLY A 404 8.10 37.08 6.54
C GLY A 404 8.35 37.93 5.30
N VAL A 405 8.27 37.31 4.12
CA VAL A 405 8.58 37.96 2.84
C VAL A 405 7.39 37.87 1.90
N ILE A 406 6.91 39.00 1.41
CA ILE A 406 5.93 39.10 0.33
C ILE A 406 6.63 39.69 -0.89
N ASN A 407 6.99 38.83 -1.84
CA ASN A 407 7.67 39.24 -3.05
C ASN A 407 6.68 39.35 -4.21
N THR A 408 6.39 40.60 -4.57
CA THR A 408 5.55 41.00 -5.69
C THR A 408 6.35 41.39 -6.94
N GLN A 409 7.66 41.16 -6.92
CA GLN A 409 8.60 41.41 -8.01
C GLN A 409 8.61 42.88 -8.47
N GLY A 410 8.61 43.79 -7.51
CA GLY A 410 8.58 45.23 -7.76
C GLY A 410 7.20 45.80 -8.07
N SER A 411 6.13 45.01 -7.91
CA SER A 411 4.77 45.56 -8.01
C SER A 411 4.54 46.54 -6.86
N GLY A 412 3.85 47.66 -7.14
CA GLY A 412 3.63 48.69 -6.12
C GLY A 412 2.84 48.16 -4.91
N ALA A 413 2.94 48.86 -3.77
CA ALA A 413 2.26 48.51 -2.51
C ALA A 413 0.73 48.32 -2.62
N SER A 414 0.12 48.73 -3.74
CA SER A 414 -1.29 48.56 -4.03
C SER A 414 -1.63 47.27 -4.77
N TYR A 415 -0.67 46.40 -5.08
CA TYR A 415 -0.87 45.19 -5.90
C TYR A 415 -1.97 44.27 -5.38
N PHE A 416 -1.93 43.91 -4.09
CA PHE A 416 -3.00 43.14 -3.48
C PHE A 416 -4.25 44.01 -3.23
N PRO A 417 -5.46 43.45 -3.38
CA PRO A 417 -6.71 44.15 -3.11
C PRO A 417 -6.85 44.54 -1.63
N GLY A 418 -7.86 45.34 -1.31
CA GLY A 418 -8.11 45.85 0.05
C GLY A 418 -8.11 47.38 0.12
N ASN A 419 -8.77 47.90 1.16
CA ASN A 419 -9.01 49.33 1.36
C ASN A 419 -8.16 49.95 2.50
N GLN A 420 -7.37 49.15 3.21
CA GLN A 420 -6.42 49.62 4.23
C GLN A 420 -4.97 49.40 3.77
N PRO A 421 -4.04 50.34 4.09
CA PRO A 421 -2.63 50.25 3.69
C PRO A 421 -1.96 49.04 4.32
N GLY A 422 -0.96 48.46 3.65
CA GLY A 422 -0.20 47.34 4.21
C GLY A 422 0.73 47.74 5.35
N VAL A 423 1.13 46.76 6.16
CA VAL A 423 1.98 46.95 7.35
C VAL A 423 3.19 46.02 7.29
N LEU A 424 4.36 46.58 7.63
CA LEU A 424 5.62 45.86 7.80
C LEU A 424 6.12 46.08 9.22
N THR A 425 6.53 45.01 9.89
CA THR A 425 7.10 45.07 11.24
C THR A 425 8.09 43.93 11.46
N SER A 426 8.90 43.97 12.52
CA SER A 426 9.75 42.84 12.96
C SER A 426 10.54 42.14 11.83
N GLY A 427 11.17 42.92 10.94
CA GLY A 427 11.96 42.39 9.81
C GLY A 427 11.17 41.89 8.61
N GLY A 428 9.83 42.06 8.59
CA GLY A 428 8.98 41.73 7.45
C GLY A 428 9.29 42.58 6.21
N GLN A 429 9.19 41.98 5.04
CA GLN A 429 9.55 42.60 3.76
C GLN A 429 8.40 42.51 2.76
N TYR A 430 8.23 43.57 1.98
CA TYR A 430 7.38 43.64 0.80
C TYR A 430 8.19 44.26 -0.33
N ASN A 431 8.40 43.52 -1.42
CA ASN A 431 9.25 43.95 -2.53
C ASN A 431 8.73 43.58 -3.91
#